data_AF-A0A7K4NLL9-F1
#
_entry.id   AF-A0A7K4NLL9-F1
#
_cell.length_a   1.000
_cell.length_b   1.000
_cell.length_c   1.000
_cell.angle_alpha   90.00
_cell.angle_beta   90.00
_cell.angle_gamma   90.00
#
_symmetry.space_group_name_H-M   'P 1'
#
loop_
_entity.id
_entity.type
_entity.pdbx_description
1 polymer ?
#
loop_
_entity_poly.entity_id
_entity_poly.type
_entity_poly.pdbx_seq_one_letter_code
_entity_poly.pdbx_strand_id
1 'polypeptide(L)' 'MVGKKVASFCIIIIGMLVALPFNYIYGIGGFEADAVWTIVGIVMIVSGVYLLKNKILGS' A
#
# COMPACT_ATOMS: atom_id res chain seq x y z
N MET A 1 -2.45 -5.62 22.67
CA MET A 1 -2.47 -6.20 21.30
C MET A 1 -3.65 -5.74 20.45
N VAL A 2 -4.79 -5.32 21.05
CA VAL A 2 -5.99 -4.83 20.33
C VAL A 2 -5.70 -3.63 19.42
N GLY A 3 -4.94 -2.63 19.89
CA GLY A 3 -4.67 -1.40 19.11
C GLY A 3 -3.90 -1.63 17.79
N LYS A 4 -2.98 -2.60 17.74
CA LYS A 4 -2.21 -2.92 16.51
C LYS A 4 -3.09 -3.53 15.42
N LYS A 5 -4.11 -4.29 15.82
CA LYS A 5 -5.08 -4.92 14.89
C LYS A 5 -6.04 -3.89 14.30
N VAL A 6 -6.49 -2.93 15.12
CA VAL A 6 -7.33 -1.81 14.68
C VAL A 6 -6.57 -0.90 13.72
N ALA A 7 -5.32 -0.54 14.02
CA ALA A 7 -4.50 0.27 13.13
C ALA A 7 -4.29 -0.40 11.76
N SER A 8 -4.04 -1.72 11.74
CA SER A 8 -3.92 -2.47 10.49
C SER A 8 -5.22 -2.43 9.66
N PHE A 9 -6.38 -2.55 10.31
CA PHE A 9 -7.67 -2.50 9.63
C PHE A 9 -7.95 -1.12 9.03
N CYS A 10 -7.62 -0.04 9.76
CA CYS A 10 -7.77 1.33 9.26
C CYS A 10 -6.91 1.56 8.01
N ILE A 11 -5.67 1.07 7.99
CA ILE A 11 -4.77 1.23 6.83
C ILE A 11 -5.32 0.47 5.60
N ILE A 12 -5.90 -0.71 5.80
CA ILE A 12 -6.54 -1.48 4.71
C ILE A 12 -7.75 -0.72 4.14
N ILE A 13 -8.60 -0.18 5.01
CA ILE A 13 -9.78 0.60 4.60
C ILE A 13 -9.33 1.85 3.82
N ILE A 14 -8.33 2.58 4.30
CA ILE A 14 -7.79 3.76 3.61
C ILE A 14 -7.23 3.38 2.24
N GLY A 15 -6.49 2.26 2.14
CA GLY A 15 -5.99 1.75 0.86
C GLY A 15 -7.11 1.48 -0.14
N MET A 16 -8.18 0.80 0.28
CA MET A 16 -9.36 0.58 -0.55
C MET A 16 -10.06 1.89 -0.95
N LEU A 17 -10.15 2.85 -0.03
CA LEU A 17 -10.83 4.13 -0.26
C LEU A 17 -10.11 5.00 -1.30
N VAL A 18 -8.79 4.86 -1.41
CA VAL A 18 -7.99 5.51 -2.46
C VAL A 18 -8.05 4.71 -3.77
N ALA A 19 -8.05 3.38 -3.70
CA ALA A 19 -8.07 2.49 -4.85
C ALA A 19 -9.35 2.59 -5.68
N LEU A 20 -10.51 2.62 -5.03
CA LEU A 20 -11.82 2.67 -5.70
C LEU A 20 -11.99 3.90 -6.63
N PRO A 21 -11.79 5.15 -6.17
CA PRO A 21 -11.92 6.33 -7.03
C PRO A 21 -10.81 6.38 -8.09
N PHE A 22 -9.60 5.91 -7.78
CA PHE A 22 -8.50 5.85 -8.77
C PHE A 22 -8.86 4.91 -9.92
N ASN A 23 -9.28 3.69 -9.62
CA ASN A 23 -9.71 2.70 -10.62
C ASN A 23 -10.89 3.23 -11.45
N TYR A 24 -11.82 3.97 -10.83
CA TYR A 24 -12.94 4.61 -11.54
C TYR A 24 -12.48 5.72 -12.50
N ILE A 25 -11.59 6.62 -12.08
CA ILE A 25 -11.08 7.74 -12.90
C ILE A 25 -10.33 7.22 -14.13
N TYR A 26 -9.52 6.19 -13.94
CA TYR A 26 -8.70 5.62 -15.02
C TYR A 26 -9.42 4.52 -15.81
N GLY A 27 -10.66 4.18 -15.45
CA GLY A 27 -11.45 3.14 -16.11
C GLY A 27 -10.83 1.74 -16.03
N ILE A 28 -9.99 1.48 -15.03
CA ILE A 28 -9.23 0.23 -14.87
C ILE A 28 -10.00 -0.70 -13.93
N GLY A 29 -10.20 -1.96 -14.32
CA GLY A 29 -11.00 -2.92 -13.55
C GLY A 29 -10.48 -4.35 -13.62
N GLY A 30 -10.93 -5.19 -12.68
CA GLY A 30 -10.56 -6.60 -12.61
C GLY A 30 -9.05 -6.82 -12.54
N PHE A 31 -8.51 -7.61 -13.47
CA PHE A 31 -7.11 -8.04 -13.47
C PHE A 31 -6.10 -6.90 -13.60
N GLU A 32 -6.39 -5.87 -14.39
CA GLU A 32 -5.48 -4.74 -14.58
C GLU A 32 -5.35 -3.90 -13.31
N ALA A 33 -6.45 -3.70 -12.58
CA ALA A 33 -6.45 -3.02 -11.29
C ALA A 33 -5.66 -3.81 -10.23
N ASP A 34 -5.85 -5.14 -10.18
CA ASP A 34 -5.12 -6.02 -9.26
C ASP A 34 -3.62 -6.00 -9.54
N ALA A 35 -3.21 -6.01 -10.81
CA ALA A 35 -1.80 -5.92 -11.20
C ALA A 35 -1.16 -4.59 -10.77
N VAL A 36 -1.83 -3.46 -11.01
CA VAL A 36 -1.33 -2.12 -10.62
C VAL A 36 -1.16 -2.02 -9.11
N TRP A 37 -2.18 -2.39 -8.32
CA TRP A 37 -2.12 -2.32 -6.86
C TRP A 37 -1.11 -3.30 -6.27
N THR A 38 -0.91 -4.46 -6.88
CA THR A 38 0.15 -5.40 -6.50
C THR A 38 1.54 -4.77 -6.68
N ILE A 39 1.81 -4.14 -7.83
CA ILE A 39 3.10 -3.50 -8.10
C ILE A 39 3.33 -2.34 -7.12
N VAL A 40 2.32 -1.48 -6.90
CA VAL A 40 2.39 -0.37 -5.94
C VAL A 40 2.68 -0.87 -4.53
N GLY A 41 2.02 -1.96 -4.10
CA GLY A 41 2.28 -2.61 -2.81
C GLY A 41 3.72 -3.10 -2.68
N ILE A 42 4.27 -3.75 -3.70
CA ILE A 42 5.66 -4.20 -3.74
C ILE A 42 6.62 -3.02 -3.63
N VAL A 43 6.41 -1.94 -4.39
CA VAL A 43 7.25 -0.73 -4.35
C VAL A 43 7.25 -0.10 -2.96
N MET A 44 6.08 -0.02 -2.30
CA MET A 44 5.99 0.50 -0.94
C MET A 44 6.76 -0.35 0.07
N ILE A 45 6.68 -1.68 -0.04
CA ILE A 45 7.45 -2.59 0.83
C ILE A 45 8.95 -2.42 0.60
N VAL A 46 9.41 -2.44 -0.64
CA VAL A 46 10.83 -2.29 -0.99
C VAL A 46 11.36 -0.94 -0.53
N SER A 47 10.61 0.14 -0.75
CA SER A 47 10.97 1.49 -0.28
C SER A 47 11.04 1.55 1.24
N GLY A 48 10.09 0.95 1.94
CA GLY A 48 10.10 0.84 3.40
C GLY A 48 11.33 0.10 3.92
N VAL A 49 11.68 -1.03 3.30
CA VAL A 49 12.89 -1.81 3.64
C VAL A 49 14.17 -1.03 3.34
N TYR A 50 14.24 -0.34 2.20
CA TYR A 50 15.37 0.49 1.82
C TYR A 50 15.59 1.65 2.81
N LEU A 51 14.53 2.40 3.11
CA LEU A 51 14.57 3.50 4.08
C LEU A 51 14.93 3.01 5.47
N LEU A 52 14.40 1.85 5.89
CA LEU A 52 14.73 1.25 7.18
C LEU A 52 16.20 0.83 7.23
N LYS A 53 16.72 0.18 6.18
CA LYS A 53 18.15 -0.13 6.09
C LYS A 53 18.99 1.14 6.17
N ASN A 54 18.65 2.19 5.44
CA ASN A 54 19.41 3.44 5.47
C ASN A 54 19.30 4.18 6.81
N LYS A 55 18.16 4.10 7.52
CA LYS A 55 18.03 4.65 8.88
C LYS A 55 18.80 3.86 9.94
N ILE A 56 18.95 2.54 9.76
CA ILE A 56 19.63 1.67 10.73
C ILE A 56 21.15 1.57 10.45
N LEU A 57 21.57 1.63 9.19
CA LEU A 57 22.98 1.54 8.76
C LEU A 57 23.71 2.89 8.65
N GLY A 58 23.04 3.99 8.93
CA GLY A 58 23.67 5.30 9.09
C GLY A 58 23.50 6.23 7.89
N SER A 59 22.86 7.35 8.16
CA SER A 59 23.43 8.67 7.89
C SER A 59 23.25 9.54 9.11
#